data_AF-R4T8D0-F1
#
_entry.id   AF-R4T8D0-F1
#
_cell.length_a   1.000
_cell.length_b   1.000
_cell.length_c   1.000
_cell.angle_alpha   90.00
_cell.angle_beta   90.00
_cell.angle_gamma   90.00
#
_symmetry.space_group_name_H-M   'P 1'
#
loop_
_entity.id
_entity.type
_entity.pdbx_description
1 polymer ?
#
loop_
_entity_poly.entity_id
_entity_poly.type
_entity_poly.pdbx_seq_one_letter_code
_entity_poly.pdbx_strand_id
1 'polypeptide(L)'
;MGVQVNNPRIGSEDPPMSATKNQREQAPLARYADLKDRRLAITLSREDLEEEKDRDPLDRITCRTHRRWLHQCVSSPLHVIVVTGHRWCRSCSLALSVAVDELAGDVTFSCPGCGRAAPTRATRQLIRACRASLAAAHDDGLVYPGLSTPEQRAVS
;
A
#
# COMPACT_ATOMS: atom_id res chain seq x y z
N MET A 1 42.22 -53.34 -26.23
CA MET A 1 40.88 -53.15 -25.66
C MET A 1 40.71 -51.66 -25.33
N GLY A 2 39.92 -50.91 -26.13
CA GLY A 2 39.66 -49.48 -25.92
C GLY A 2 38.19 -49.26 -25.61
N VAL A 3 37.89 -48.68 -24.45
CA VAL A 3 36.53 -48.44 -23.95
C VAL A 3 35.99 -47.16 -24.58
N GLN A 4 34.94 -47.28 -25.39
CA GLN A 4 34.14 -46.15 -25.87
C GLN A 4 33.20 -45.69 -24.74
N VAL A 5 33.45 -44.48 -24.23
CA VAL A 5 32.54 -43.77 -23.33
C VAL A 5 31.59 -42.93 -24.19
N ASN A 6 30.35 -43.38 -24.34
CA ASN A 6 29.28 -42.59 -24.93
C ASN A 6 28.71 -41.66 -23.86
N ASN A 7 28.89 -40.35 -24.03
CA ASN A 7 28.28 -39.34 -23.17
C ASN A 7 26.98 -38.82 -23.83
N PRO A 8 25.80 -38.96 -23.21
CA PRO A 8 24.57 -38.42 -23.77
C PRO A 8 24.50 -36.89 -23.62
N ARG A 9 23.92 -36.25 -24.64
CA ARG A 9 23.72 -34.80 -24.78
C ARG A 9 23.03 -34.22 -23.55
N ILE A 10 23.66 -33.19 -22.97
CA ILE A 10 23.05 -32.24 -22.03
C ILE A 10 21.95 -31.50 -22.80
N GLY A 11 20.70 -31.73 -22.41
CA GLY A 11 19.57 -30.95 -22.85
C GLY A 11 19.72 -29.51 -22.40
N SER A 12 19.49 -28.59 -23.33
CA SER A 12 19.24 -27.18 -23.08
C SER A 12 18.01 -27.04 -22.17
N GLU A 13 18.24 -26.75 -20.89
CA GLU A 13 17.19 -26.25 -20.01
C GLU A 13 16.96 -24.78 -20.36
N ASP A 14 15.94 -24.53 -21.17
CA ASP A 14 15.39 -23.18 -21.37
C ASP A 14 14.94 -22.60 -20.00
N PRO A 15 15.22 -21.33 -19.70
CA PRO A 15 14.73 -20.69 -18.48
C PRO A 15 13.19 -20.61 -18.50
N PRO A 16 12.48 -20.85 -17.39
CA PRO A 16 11.02 -20.88 -17.41
C PRO A 16 10.45 -19.50 -17.79
N MET A 17 9.81 -19.51 -18.95
CA MET A 17 9.00 -18.44 -19.52
C MET A 17 7.85 -18.06 -18.60
N SER A 18 7.80 -16.77 -18.28
CA SER A 18 6.59 -15.95 -18.19
C SER A 18 5.45 -16.47 -17.31
N ALA A 19 5.42 -16.03 -16.04
CA ALA A 19 4.21 -16.05 -15.22
C ALA A 19 3.01 -15.54 -16.04
N THR A 20 1.96 -16.35 -16.13
CA THR A 20 0.73 -15.99 -16.86
C THR A 20 0.16 -14.69 -16.28
N LYS A 21 -0.54 -13.90 -17.11
CA LYS A 21 -1.13 -12.60 -16.71
C LYS A 21 -1.92 -12.70 -15.39
N ASN A 22 -2.65 -13.81 -15.19
CA ASN A 22 -3.36 -14.12 -13.95
C ASN A 22 -2.44 -14.32 -12.73
N GLN A 23 -1.26 -14.93 -12.88
CA GLN A 23 -0.32 -15.12 -11.78
C GLN A 23 0.33 -13.79 -11.35
N ARG A 24 0.59 -12.88 -12.30
CA ARG A 24 1.08 -11.51 -11.99
C ARG A 24 0.03 -10.66 -11.29
N GLU A 25 -1.24 -10.78 -11.67
CA GLU A 25 -2.35 -10.08 -11.01
C GLU A 25 -2.70 -10.70 -9.63
N GLN A 26 -2.47 -12.00 -9.42
CA GLN A 26 -2.76 -12.70 -8.15
C GLN A 26 -1.65 -12.56 -7.09
N ALA A 27 -0.39 -12.38 -7.50
CA ALA A 27 0.75 -12.30 -6.57
C ALA A 27 0.64 -11.18 -5.49
N PRO A 28 0.14 -9.97 -5.79
CA PRO A 28 -0.03 -8.92 -4.79
C PRO A 28 -1.07 -9.26 -3.72
N LEU A 29 -2.14 -10.00 -4.04
CA LEU A 29 -3.13 -10.45 -3.06
C LEU A 29 -2.58 -11.55 -2.16
N ALA A 30 -1.73 -12.43 -2.69
CA ALA A 30 -1.06 -13.46 -1.92
C ALA A 30 -0.17 -12.86 -0.80
N ARG A 31 0.49 -11.72 -1.04
CA ARG A 31 1.33 -11.02 -0.04
C ARG A 31 0.56 -10.59 1.22
N TYR A 32 -0.73 -10.29 1.08
CA TYR A 32 -1.57 -9.78 2.18
C TYR A 32 -2.65 -10.78 2.61
N ALA A 33 -2.49 -12.06 2.24
CA ALA A 33 -3.50 -13.08 2.48
C ALA A 33 -3.78 -13.34 3.97
N ASP A 34 -2.79 -13.11 4.84
CA ASP A 34 -2.88 -13.24 6.30
C ASP A 34 -3.63 -12.11 7.01
N LEU A 35 -3.93 -10.99 6.31
CA LEU A 35 -4.68 -9.89 6.93
C LEU A 35 -6.16 -10.25 7.11
N LYS A 36 -6.64 -10.04 8.34
CA LYS A 36 -8.06 -10.20 8.70
C LYS A 36 -8.94 -9.16 8.03
N ASP A 37 -8.47 -7.92 7.96
CA ASP A 37 -9.15 -6.85 7.23
C ASP A 37 -8.95 -7.06 5.73
N ARG A 38 -9.99 -7.56 5.07
CA ARG A 38 -9.95 -7.87 3.64
C ARG A 38 -9.95 -6.63 2.76
N ARG A 39 -10.55 -5.53 3.22
CA ARG A 39 -10.52 -4.25 2.49
C ARG A 39 -9.10 -3.70 2.48
N LEU A 40 -8.45 -3.70 3.63
CA LEU A 40 -7.04 -3.32 3.74
C LEU A 40 -6.15 -4.19 2.85
N ALA A 41 -6.35 -5.52 2.85
CA ALA A 41 -5.58 -6.43 2.00
C ALA A 41 -5.73 -6.09 0.51
N ILE A 42 -6.96 -5.90 0.04
CA ILE A 42 -7.25 -5.54 -1.36
C ILE A 42 -6.64 -4.18 -1.72
N THR A 43 -6.81 -3.16 -0.86
CA THR A 43 -6.26 -1.83 -1.13
C THR A 43 -4.73 -1.84 -1.14
N LEU A 44 -4.07 -2.55 -0.21
CA LEU A 44 -2.62 -2.73 -0.21
C LEU A 44 -2.12 -3.37 -1.52
N SER A 45 -2.78 -4.43 -1.98
CA SER A 45 -2.45 -5.09 -3.26
C SER A 45 -2.66 -4.17 -4.45
N ARG A 46 -3.76 -3.41 -4.46
CA ARG A 46 -4.08 -2.48 -5.54
C ARG A 46 -3.06 -1.35 -5.62
N GLU A 47 -2.69 -0.75 -4.48
CA GLU A 47 -1.69 0.30 -4.44
C GLU A 47 -0.30 -0.20 -4.85
N ASP A 48 0.07 -1.43 -4.47
CA ASP A 48 1.33 -2.03 -4.95
C ASP A 48 1.36 -2.13 -6.49
N LEU A 49 0.24 -2.53 -7.13
CA LEU A 49 0.12 -2.58 -8.59
C LEU A 49 0.07 -1.20 -9.26
N GLU A 50 -0.52 -0.21 -8.58
CA GLU A 50 -0.58 1.17 -9.09
C GLU A 50 0.78 1.87 -8.98
N GLU A 51 1.58 1.57 -7.97
CA GLU A 51 2.96 2.07 -7.84
C GLU A 51 3.88 1.54 -8.96
N GLU A 52 3.68 0.30 -9.40
CA GLU A 52 4.35 -0.22 -10.60
C GLU A 52 3.97 0.53 -11.88
N LYS A 53 2.91 1.36 -11.83
CA LYS A 53 2.38 2.18 -12.93
C LYS A 53 2.48 3.68 -12.64
N ASP A 54 3.51 4.10 -11.90
CA ASP A 54 3.86 5.50 -11.63
C ASP A 54 2.95 6.25 -10.63
N ARG A 55 2.19 5.55 -9.77
CA ARG A 55 1.59 6.21 -8.59
C ARG A 55 2.70 6.74 -7.67
N ASP A 56 2.54 7.98 -7.20
CA ASP A 56 3.40 8.55 -6.15
C ASP A 56 3.24 7.72 -4.84
N PRO A 57 4.31 7.13 -4.28
CA PRO A 57 4.24 6.39 -3.01
C PRO A 57 3.74 7.24 -1.83
N LEU A 58 3.85 8.57 -1.90
CA LEU A 58 3.34 9.49 -0.89
C LEU A 58 1.83 9.75 -1.00
N ASP A 59 1.18 9.26 -2.06
CA ASP A 59 -0.27 9.31 -2.25
C ASP A 59 -0.96 8.01 -1.80
N ARG A 60 -0.24 7.04 -1.25
CA ARG A 60 -0.86 5.85 -0.65
C ARG A 60 -1.77 6.23 0.50
N ILE A 61 -2.91 5.56 0.59
CA ILE A 61 -3.85 5.61 1.71
C ILE A 61 -3.67 4.42 2.66
N THR A 62 -2.81 3.46 2.31
CA THR A 62 -2.34 2.40 3.20
C THR A 62 -0.85 2.50 3.46
N CYS A 63 -0.39 1.89 4.54
CA CYS A 63 1.03 1.75 4.84
C CYS A 63 1.46 0.32 4.57
N ARG A 64 2.26 0.14 3.52
CA ARG A 64 2.88 -1.15 3.17
C ARG A 64 3.76 -1.71 4.28
N THR A 65 4.54 -0.86 4.96
CA THR A 65 5.48 -1.25 6.02
C THR A 65 4.76 -1.84 7.24
N HIS A 66 3.71 -1.17 7.73
CA HIS A 66 2.98 -1.62 8.92
C HIS A 66 1.78 -2.51 8.58
N ARG A 67 1.42 -2.62 7.29
CA ARG A 67 0.25 -3.35 6.79
C ARG A 67 -1.02 -2.88 7.49
N ARG A 68 -1.23 -1.56 7.49
CA ARG A 68 -2.34 -0.84 8.16
C ARG A 68 -2.84 0.29 7.28
N TRP A 69 -4.00 0.85 7.62
CA TRP A 69 -4.44 2.12 7.04
C TRP A 69 -3.46 3.24 7.40
N LEU A 70 -3.22 4.19 6.49
CA LEU A 70 -2.27 5.29 6.70
C LEU A 70 -2.60 6.09 7.97
N HIS A 71 -3.86 6.43 8.20
CA HIS A 71 -4.28 7.21 9.37
C HIS A 71 -3.92 6.52 10.71
N GLN A 72 -3.81 5.19 10.74
CA GLN A 72 -3.43 4.42 11.93
C GLN A 72 -1.93 4.41 12.21
N CYS A 73 -1.11 4.90 11.28
CA CYS A 73 0.35 4.84 11.40
C CYS A 73 1.05 6.17 11.15
N VAL A 74 0.37 7.19 10.62
CA VAL A 74 0.94 8.50 10.28
C VAL A 74 1.68 9.19 11.45
N SER A 75 1.32 8.88 12.69
CA SER A 75 2.00 9.38 13.89
C SER A 75 3.36 8.72 14.16
N SER A 76 3.68 7.62 13.48
CA SER A 76 4.93 6.88 13.61
C SER A 76 6.13 7.73 13.17
N PRO A 77 7.26 7.68 13.90
CA PRO A 77 8.52 8.30 13.46
C PRO A 77 9.01 7.80 12.10
N LEU A 78 8.63 6.58 11.71
CA LEU A 78 9.02 5.99 10.42
C LEU A 78 8.43 6.73 9.20
N HIS A 79 7.39 7.55 9.40
CA HIS A 79 6.72 8.31 8.33
C HIS A 79 7.12 9.78 8.29
N VAL A 80 8.23 10.13 8.95
CA VAL A 80 8.86 11.44 8.82
C VAL A 80 9.87 11.36 7.67
N ILE A 81 9.64 12.15 6.61
CA ILE A 81 10.54 12.21 5.46
C ILE A 81 11.03 13.66 5.34
N VAL A 82 12.17 13.94 5.95
CA VAL A 82 12.76 15.29 6.05
C VAL A 82 13.00 15.91 4.67
N VAL A 83 13.46 15.11 3.71
CA VAL A 83 13.80 15.56 2.35
C VAL A 83 12.56 16.13 1.64
N THR A 84 11.48 15.36 1.58
CA THR A 84 10.22 15.78 0.91
C THR A 84 9.39 16.73 1.78
N GLY A 85 9.70 16.84 3.08
CA GLY A 85 8.95 17.65 4.04
C GLY A 85 7.72 16.93 4.60
N HIS A 86 7.62 15.63 4.40
CA HIS A 86 6.53 14.82 4.93
C HIS A 86 6.61 14.77 6.46
N ARG A 87 5.55 15.24 7.13
CA ARG A 87 5.47 15.37 8.59
C ARG A 87 6.64 16.15 9.21
N TRP A 88 7.18 17.15 8.52
CA TRP A 88 8.37 17.89 8.97
C TRP A 88 8.18 19.41 8.98
N CYS A 89 8.54 20.05 10.09
CA CYS A 89 8.64 21.50 10.19
C CYS A 89 10.05 21.96 9.80
N ARG A 90 10.19 22.63 8.65
CA ARG A 90 11.50 23.13 8.19
C ARG A 90 12.07 24.23 9.08
N SER A 91 11.22 25.10 9.66
CA SER A 91 11.68 26.22 10.48
C SER A 91 12.21 25.79 11.84
N CYS A 92 11.58 24.77 12.45
CA CYS A 92 11.98 24.28 13.77
C CYS A 92 12.89 23.05 13.71
N SER A 93 13.03 22.43 12.54
CA SER A 93 13.71 21.13 12.38
C SER A 93 13.13 20.06 13.32
N LEU A 94 11.79 19.99 13.39
CA LEU A 94 11.05 19.05 14.23
C LEU A 94 10.01 18.28 13.42
N ALA A 95 9.76 17.04 13.81
CA ALA A 95 8.63 16.27 13.32
C ALA A 95 7.32 16.93 13.76
N LEU A 96 6.34 16.97 12.86
CA LEU A 96 5.01 17.49 13.19
C LEU A 96 4.27 16.48 14.06
N SER A 97 3.63 16.96 15.13
CA SER A 97 2.62 16.22 15.87
C SER A 97 1.41 15.97 14.97
N VAL A 98 0.69 14.88 15.22
CA VAL A 98 -0.48 14.48 14.44
C VAL A 98 -1.64 14.23 15.41
N ALA A 99 -2.80 14.76 15.07
CA ALA A 99 -4.06 14.38 15.71
C ALA A 99 -5.01 13.88 14.62
N VAL A 100 -5.54 12.68 14.82
CA VAL A 100 -6.49 12.03 13.91
C VAL A 100 -7.85 12.02 14.60
N ASP A 101 -8.84 12.56 13.93
CA ASP A 101 -10.24 12.49 14.34
C ASP A 101 -10.94 11.47 13.43
N GLU A 102 -11.06 10.23 13.91
CA GLU A 102 -11.68 9.15 13.16
C GLU A 102 -13.19 9.34 13.01
N LEU A 103 -13.84 10.06 13.95
CA LEU A 103 -15.28 10.31 13.90
C LEU A 103 -15.62 11.40 12.88
N ALA A 104 -14.86 12.49 12.87
CA ALA A 104 -15.03 13.56 11.88
C ALA A 104 -14.38 13.24 10.53
N GLY A 105 -13.54 12.20 10.45
CA GLY A 105 -12.81 11.85 9.24
C GLY A 105 -11.70 12.85 8.90
N ASP A 106 -11.10 13.49 9.90
CA ASP A 106 -10.11 14.56 9.71
C ASP A 106 -8.75 14.25 10.35
N VAL A 107 -7.71 14.94 9.88
CA VAL A 107 -6.37 14.90 10.45
C VAL A 107 -5.79 16.30 10.50
N THR A 108 -5.14 16.61 11.62
CA THR A 108 -4.42 17.87 11.81
C THR A 108 -2.97 17.60 12.15
N PHE A 109 -2.12 18.53 11.71
CA PHE A 109 -0.69 18.51 11.97
C PHE A 109 -0.31 19.81 12.66
N SER A 110 0.63 19.75 13.61
CA SER A 110 1.14 20.93 14.29
C SER A 110 2.61 20.75 14.66
N CYS A 111 3.41 21.81 14.57
CA CYS A 111 4.79 21.76 15.05
C CYS A 111 4.80 21.90 16.58
N PRO A 112 5.46 21.00 17.34
CA PRO A 112 5.55 21.14 18.79
C PRO A 112 6.39 22.36 19.22
N GLY A 113 7.27 22.87 18.36
CA GLY A 113 8.11 24.04 18.67
C GLY A 113 7.41 25.39 18.44
N CYS A 114 6.72 25.55 17.31
CA CYS A 114 6.13 26.84 16.93
C CYS A 114 4.60 26.85 16.83
N GLY A 115 3.93 25.73 17.13
CA GLY A 115 2.48 25.56 17.03
C GLY A 115 1.91 25.54 15.61
N ARG A 116 2.67 26.01 14.61
CA ARG A 116 2.23 26.11 13.22
C ARG A 116 2.36 24.77 12.49
N ALA A 117 1.41 24.48 11.62
CA ALA A 117 1.69 23.68 10.43
C ALA A 117 1.32 24.53 9.22
N ALA A 118 2.34 25.06 8.53
CA ALA A 118 2.12 25.72 7.26
C ALA A 118 1.55 24.70 6.27
N PRO A 119 0.58 25.05 5.42
CA PRO A 119 0.11 24.17 4.36
C PRO A 119 1.21 24.10 3.30
N THR A 120 2.24 23.29 3.52
CA THR A 120 3.19 22.93 2.48
C THR A 120 2.54 21.96 1.50
N ARG A 121 3.12 21.75 0.32
CA ARG A 121 2.64 20.71 -0.62
C ARG A 121 2.59 19.34 0.06
N ALA A 122 3.64 18.98 0.81
CA ALA A 122 3.75 17.71 1.51
C ALA A 122 2.69 17.56 2.61
N THR A 123 2.47 18.60 3.43
CA THR A 123 1.43 18.56 4.47
C THR A 123 0.03 18.42 3.86
N ARG A 124 -0.28 19.14 2.77
CA ARG A 124 -1.55 18.99 2.06
C ARG A 124 -1.73 17.60 1.45
N GLN A 125 -0.66 17.03 0.87
CA GLN A 125 -0.67 15.68 0.32
C GLN A 125 -0.98 14.66 1.42
N LEU A 126 -0.27 14.75 2.55
CA LEU A 126 -0.48 13.86 3.68
C LEU A 126 -1.88 13.97 4.28
N ILE A 127 -2.42 15.19 4.42
CA ILE A 127 -3.81 15.40 4.87
C ILE A 127 -4.79 14.71 3.92
N ARG A 128 -4.64 14.90 2.60
CA ARG A 128 -5.51 14.23 1.61
C ARG A 128 -5.42 12.72 1.70
N ALA A 129 -4.21 12.17 1.77
CA ALA A 129 -3.99 10.73 1.87
C ALA A 129 -4.60 10.14 3.15
N CYS A 130 -4.45 10.82 4.29
CA CYS A 130 -5.05 10.39 5.56
C CYS A 130 -6.57 10.46 5.55
N ARG A 131 -7.17 11.53 5.01
CA ARG A 131 -8.63 11.63 4.88
C ARG A 131 -9.19 10.55 3.96
N ALA A 132 -8.52 10.29 2.83
CA ALA A 132 -8.90 9.19 1.94
C ALA A 132 -8.72 7.82 2.61
N SER A 133 -7.70 7.66 3.47
CA SER A 133 -7.48 6.47 4.29
C SER A 133 -8.63 6.23 5.27
N LEU A 134 -9.08 7.27 5.98
CA LEU A 134 -10.23 7.21 6.88
C LEU A 134 -11.50 6.83 6.10
N ALA A 135 -11.78 7.55 5.01
CA ALA A 135 -12.96 7.28 4.18
C ALA A 135 -12.98 5.84 3.66
N ALA A 136 -11.85 5.31 3.17
CA ALA A 136 -11.77 3.94 2.68
C ALA A 136 -11.90 2.88 3.78
N ALA A 137 -11.46 3.18 5.00
CA ALA A 137 -11.60 2.27 6.14
C ALA A 137 -13.05 2.21 6.67
N HIS A 138 -13.78 3.33 6.57
CA HIS A 138 -15.17 3.46 7.01
C HIS A 138 -16.20 3.17 5.90
N ASP A 139 -15.77 2.91 4.66
CA ASP A 139 -16.69 2.51 3.60
C ASP A 139 -17.22 1.10 3.91
N ASP A 140 -18.42 1.06 4.51
CA ASP A 140 -19.13 -0.14 4.93
C ASP A 140 -19.59 -1.01 3.74
N GLY A 141 -19.24 -0.64 2.51
CA GLY A 141 -19.47 -1.47 1.34
C GLY A 141 -20.78 -1.13 0.65
N LEU A 142 -20.98 0.15 0.31
CA LEU A 142 -21.83 0.47 -0.82
C LEU A 142 -21.15 0.01 -2.11
N VAL A 143 -21.26 -1.30 -2.36
CA VAL A 143 -21.18 -1.99 -3.65
C VAL A 143 -19.99 -1.56 -4.52
N TYR A 144 -18.90 -2.35 -4.50
CA TYR A 144 -18.05 -2.45 -5.67
C TYR A 144 -18.79 -3.27 -6.75
N PRO A 145 -19.24 -2.66 -7.86
CA PRO A 145 -19.81 -3.43 -8.96
C PRO A 145 -18.64 -4.08 -9.69
N GLY A 146 -18.41 -5.38 -9.47
CA GLY A 146 -17.41 -6.12 -10.24
C GLY A 146 -16.78 -7.35 -9.57
N LEU A 147 -17.02 -7.57 -8.28
CA LEU A 147 -16.65 -8.83 -7.61
C LEU A 147 -17.91 -9.59 -7.22
N SER A 148 -18.64 -10.06 -8.22
CA SER A 148 -19.61 -11.14 -8.01
C SER A 148 -18.86 -12.40 -7.60
N THR A 149 -19.07 -12.85 -6.37
CA THR A 149 -18.70 -14.18 -5.89
C THR A 149 -19.33 -15.24 -6.80
N PRO A 150 -18.56 -16.19 -7.36
CA PRO A 150 -19.12 -17.27 -8.16
C PRO A 150 -19.59 -18.38 -7.23
N GLU A 151 -20.65 -18.16 -6.45
CA GLU A 151 -21.26 -19.25 -5.69
C GLU A 151 -22.69 -18.90 -5.28
N GLN A 152 -23.63 -19.17 -6.18
CA GLN A 152 -25.03 -19.50 -5.89
C GLN A 152 -25.74 -19.85 -7.20
N ARG A 153 -25.34 -20.96 -7.81
CA ARG A 153 -26.13 -21.66 -8.82
C ARG A 153 -25.94 -23.17 -8.68
N ALA A 154 -26.39 -23.66 -7.53
CA ALA A 154 -26.82 -25.03 -7.37
C ALA A 154 -27.93 -25.04 -6.31
N VAL A 155 -28.90 -25.94 -6.50
CA VAL A 155 -30.06 -26.22 -5.64
C VAL A 155 -31.31 -25.36 -5.88
N SER A 156 -32.00 -25.61 -7.01
CA SER A 156 -33.26 -26.39 -7.07
C SER A 156 -33.89 -26.27 -8.45
#